data_AF-L8FYZ5-F1
#
_entry.id   AF-L8FYZ5-F1
#
_cell.length_a   1.000
_cell.length_b   1.000
_cell.length_c   1.000
_cell.angle_alpha   90.00
_cell.angle_beta   90.00
_cell.angle_gamma   90.00
#
_symmetry.space_group_name_H-M   'P 1'
#
loop_
_entity.id
_entity.type
_entity.pdbx_description
1 polymer ?
#
loop_
_entity_poly.entity_id
_entity_poly.type
_entity_poly.pdbx_seq_one_letter_code
_entity_poly.pdbx_strand_id
1 'polypeptide(L)'
;MRLLLFSLLDSYELQVPFWELFNALMGEEVNSPRGVIDLLESISISLRQKIDTDYGFLRDFMKGLKDDFYTQTWPALVRLALEMPSLFPEHSLTILSPKSPQVELSRRQTACLVVHQFLCTLTAPKWQD
;
A
#
# COMPACT_ATOMS: atom_id res chain seq x y z
N MET A 1 -9.63 -10.96 -22.20
CA MET A 1 -8.50 -10.33 -21.49
C MET A 1 -9.03 -9.93 -20.12
N ARG A 2 -8.60 -10.59 -19.04
CA ARG A 2 -9.06 -10.26 -17.68
C ARG A 2 -8.05 -9.28 -17.08
N LEU A 3 -8.47 -8.02 -16.96
CA LEU A 3 -7.73 -6.97 -16.29
C LEU A 3 -8.08 -7.02 -14.80
N LEU A 4 -7.08 -6.96 -13.91
CA LEU A 4 -7.33 -6.63 -12.50
C LEU A 4 -7.59 -5.12 -12.46
N LEU A 5 -8.87 -4.76 -12.42
CA LEU A 5 -9.31 -3.38 -12.29
C LEU A 5 -9.00 -2.91 -10.87
N PHE A 6 -8.18 -1.86 -10.72
CA PHE A 6 -8.07 -1.14 -9.46
C PHE A 6 -9.36 -0.33 -9.28
N SER A 7 -10.30 -0.87 -8.51
CA SER A 7 -11.63 -0.31 -8.21
C SER A 7 -11.54 0.91 -7.29
N LEU A 8 -10.61 1.83 -7.56
CA LEU A 8 -10.37 3.03 -6.76
C LEU A 8 -11.21 4.24 -7.23
N LEU A 9 -11.95 4.12 -8.34
CA LEU A 9 -12.57 5.25 -9.03
C LEU A 9 -14.11 5.15 -9.22
N ASP A 10 -14.77 4.07 -8.79
CA ASP A 10 -16.20 3.82 -9.08
C ASP A 10 -17.07 3.65 -7.81
N SER A 11 -17.26 4.71 -7.02
CA SER A 11 -18.35 4.75 -6.03
C SER A 11 -19.04 6.12 -5.97
N TYR A 12 -20.35 6.11 -6.20
CA TYR A 12 -21.26 7.27 -6.35
C TYR A 12 -21.87 7.78 -5.02
N GLU A 13 -21.21 7.55 -3.90
CA GLU A 13 -21.47 8.30 -2.67
C GLU A 13 -20.33 9.32 -2.50
N LEU A 14 -20.46 10.31 -1.62
CA LEU A 14 -19.40 11.30 -1.31
C LEU A 14 -18.17 10.63 -0.65
N GLN A 15 -17.59 9.64 -1.31
CA GLN A 15 -16.40 8.92 -0.93
C GLN A 15 -15.24 9.67 -1.57
N VAL A 16 -14.45 10.32 -0.71
CA VAL A 16 -13.12 10.81 -1.10
C VAL A 16 -12.39 9.65 -1.77
N PRO A 17 -11.89 9.79 -3.01
CA PRO A 17 -11.14 8.73 -3.68
C PRO A 17 -10.04 8.24 -2.74
N PHE A 18 -9.90 6.92 -2.58
CA PHE A 18 -8.96 6.37 -1.59
C PHE A 18 -7.54 6.93 -1.76
N TRP A 19 -7.12 7.24 -2.98
CA TRP A 19 -5.81 7.86 -3.23
C TRP A 19 -5.64 9.22 -2.52
N GLU A 20 -6.68 10.06 -2.48
CA GLU A 20 -6.63 11.35 -1.79
C GLU A 20 -6.50 11.16 -0.28
N LEU A 21 -7.27 10.22 0.29
CA LEU A 21 -7.14 9.83 1.70
C LEU A 21 -5.75 9.26 1.99
N PHE A 22 -5.26 8.37 1.13
CA PHE A 22 -3.94 7.76 1.25
C PHE A 22 -2.84 8.82 1.25
N ASN A 23 -2.90 9.80 0.34
CA ASN A 23 -1.95 10.92 0.32
C ASN A 23 -1.98 11.73 1.61
N ALA A 24 -3.17 11.98 2.17
CA ALA A 24 -3.31 12.69 3.44
C ALA A 24 -2.68 11.91 4.60
N LEU A 25 -2.98 10.61 4.72
CA LEU A 25 -2.42 9.72 5.74
C LEU A 25 -0.89 9.62 5.63
N MET A 26 -0.37 9.52 4.41
CA MET A 26 1.07 9.50 4.14
C MET A 26 1.78 10.82 4.50
N GLY A 27 1.03 11.92 4.62
CA GLY A 27 1.54 13.22 5.03
C GLY A 27 1.63 13.41 6.55
N GLU A 28 1.09 12.50 7.34
CA GLU A 28 1.16 12.57 8.80
C GLU A 28 2.57 12.29 9.33
N GLU A 29 2.94 12.97 10.41
CA GLU A 29 4.22 12.71 11.07
C GLU A 29 4.13 11.39 11.86
N VAL A 30 5.00 10.44 11.50
CA VAL A 30 5.08 9.13 12.17
C VAL A 30 6.47 8.92 12.76
N ASN A 31 6.50 8.87 14.08
CA ASN A 31 7.70 8.86 14.91
C ASN A 31 7.62 7.80 16.03
N SER A 32 6.69 6.84 15.91
CA SER A 32 6.56 5.71 16.82
C SER A 32 5.94 4.48 16.16
N PRO A 33 6.12 3.26 16.74
CA PRO A 33 5.45 2.06 16.24
C PRO A 33 3.93 2.19 16.23
N ARG A 34 3.38 2.90 17.22
CA ARG A 34 1.94 3.15 17.33
C ARG A 34 1.43 3.97 16.15
N GLY A 35 2.14 5.05 15.78
CA GLY A 35 1.74 5.87 14.63
C GLY A 35 1.70 5.10 13.32
N VAL A 36 2.65 4.16 13.11
CA VAL A 36 2.59 3.27 11.93
C VAL A 36 1.34 2.39 11.97
N ILE A 37 1.03 1.81 13.13
CA ILE A 37 -0.11 0.91 13.29
C ILE A 37 -1.42 1.64 13.10
N ASP A 38 -1.59 2.81 13.74
CA ASP A 38 -2.78 3.64 13.61
C ASP A 38 -3.04 4.02 12.13
N LEU A 39 -1.97 4.25 11.36
CA LEU A 39 -2.05 4.49 9.93
C LEU A 39 -2.46 3.24 9.15
N LEU A 40 -1.88 2.07 9.45
CA LEU A 40 -2.24 0.80 8.81
C LEU A 40 -3.70 0.41 9.11
N GLU A 41 -4.16 0.66 10.33
CA GLU A 41 -5.57 0.49 10.73
C GLU A 41 -6.48 1.41 9.91
N SER A 42 -6.13 2.69 9.81
CA SER A 42 -6.88 3.67 9.01
C SER A 42 -7.00 3.24 7.54
N ILE A 43 -5.92 2.74 6.95
CA ILE A 43 -5.91 2.16 5.60
C ILE A 43 -6.83 0.92 5.54
N SER A 44 -6.71 0.00 6.51
CA SER A 44 -7.45 -1.25 6.52
C SER A 44 -8.96 -1.06 6.63
N ILE A 45 -9.39 -0.11 7.47
CA ILE A 45 -10.79 0.28 7.65
C ILE A 45 -11.30 0.90 6.34
N SER A 46 -10.52 1.81 5.75
CA SER A 46 -10.93 2.56 4.56
C SER A 46 -11.01 1.70 3.30
N LEU A 47 -10.06 0.79 3.07
CA LEU A 47 -10.04 -0.07 1.87
C LEU A 47 -10.84 -1.36 2.01
N ARG A 48 -10.84 -1.97 3.20
CA ARG A 48 -11.29 -3.36 3.38
C ARG A 48 -12.45 -3.50 4.36
N GLN A 49 -12.87 -2.40 5.00
CA GLN A 49 -13.87 -2.41 6.08
C GLN A 49 -13.50 -3.40 7.20
N LYS A 50 -12.20 -3.67 7.38
CA LYS A 50 -11.69 -4.62 8.36
C LYS A 50 -11.25 -3.87 9.59
N ILE A 51 -11.76 -4.27 10.75
CA ILE A 51 -11.56 -3.57 12.03
C ILE A 51 -10.63 -4.36 12.97
N ASP A 52 -10.37 -5.64 12.69
CA ASP A 52 -9.65 -6.55 13.59
C ASP A 52 -8.43 -7.16 12.90
N THR A 53 -7.40 -6.34 12.66
CA THR A 53 -6.11 -6.82 12.16
C THR A 53 -5.11 -6.84 13.30
N ASP A 54 -4.54 -8.01 13.59
CA ASP A 54 -3.52 -8.14 14.63
C ASP A 54 -2.15 -7.64 14.14
N TYR A 55 -1.71 -6.51 14.69
CA TYR A 55 -0.39 -5.91 14.46
C TYR A 55 0.63 -6.24 15.55
N GLY A 56 0.35 -7.20 16.45
CA GLY A 56 1.19 -7.52 17.61
C GLY A 56 2.64 -7.82 17.25
N PHE A 57 2.87 -8.67 16.25
CA PHE A 57 4.21 -8.96 15.75
C PHE A 57 4.90 -7.72 15.18
N LEU A 58 4.22 -6.93 14.36
CA LEU A 58 4.79 -5.73 13.75
C LEU A 58 5.18 -4.71 14.81
N ARG A 59 4.30 -4.47 15.79
CA ARG A 59 4.56 -3.59 16.93
C ARG A 59 5.84 -4.00 17.66
N ASP A 60 5.99 -5.28 17.96
CA ASP A 60 7.12 -5.78 18.73
C ASP A 60 8.41 -5.82 17.91
N PHE A 61 8.32 -6.11 16.62
CA PHE A 61 9.42 -5.93 15.67
C PHE A 61 9.90 -4.47 15.61
N MET A 62 8.96 -3.51 15.54
CA MET A 62 9.26 -2.09 15.43
C MET A 62 9.91 -1.49 16.69
N LYS A 63 9.65 -2.06 17.87
CA LYS A 63 10.37 -1.68 19.11
C LYS A 63 11.87 -2.00 19.05
N GLY A 64 12.28 -2.96 18.22
CA GLY A 64 13.67 -3.33 18.01
C GLY A 64 14.37 -2.55 16.89
N LEU A 65 13.64 -1.70 16.16
CA LEU A 65 14.22 -0.87 15.11
C LEU A 65 15.04 0.27 15.71
N LYS A 66 16.05 0.70 14.95
CA LYS A 66 16.87 1.86 15.29
C LYS A 66 16.06 3.16 15.12
N ASP A 67 16.48 4.20 15.83
CA ASP A 67 15.84 5.53 15.77
C ASP A 67 15.87 6.16 14.38
N ASP A 68 16.80 5.73 13.51
CA ASP A 68 16.89 6.17 12.12
C ASP A 68 15.73 5.66 11.24
N PHE A 69 14.95 4.69 11.72
CA PHE A 69 13.79 4.20 10.99
C PHE A 69 12.79 5.32 10.71
N TYR A 70 12.40 6.09 11.73
CA TYR A 70 11.37 7.13 11.58
C TYR A 70 11.89 8.39 10.87
N THR A 71 13.20 8.64 10.92
CA THR A 71 13.80 9.84 10.32
C THR A 71 14.31 9.61 8.89
N GLN A 72 14.61 8.36 8.50
CA GLN A 72 15.16 8.04 7.18
C GLN A 72 14.32 7.00 6.44
N THR A 73 14.12 5.83 7.06
CA THR A 73 13.51 4.67 6.38
C THR A 73 12.02 4.94 6.10
N TRP A 74 11.24 5.32 7.09
CA TRP A 74 9.81 5.59 6.96
C TRP A 74 9.52 6.69 5.92
N PRO A 75 10.18 7.87 5.95
CA PRO A 75 10.03 8.86 4.88
C PRO A 75 10.39 8.34 3.49
N ALA A 76 11.35 7.40 3.37
CA ALA A 76 11.68 6.78 2.10
C ALA A 76 10.59 5.81 1.62
N LEU A 77 9.97 5.04 2.52
CA LEU A 77 8.82 4.20 2.20
C LEU A 77 7.65 5.06 1.72
N VAL A 78 7.33 6.14 2.43
CA VAL A 78 6.29 7.10 2.05
C VAL A 78 6.52 7.63 0.64
N ARG A 79 7.72 8.13 0.33
CA ARG A 79 8.04 8.63 -1.02
C ARG A 79 7.83 7.57 -2.11
N LEU A 80 8.29 6.34 -1.86
CA LEU A 80 8.11 5.22 -2.81
C LEU A 80 6.64 4.86 -3.02
N ALA A 81 5.81 4.93 -1.98
CA ALA A 81 4.38 4.67 -2.10
C ALA A 81 3.67 5.75 -2.94
N LEU A 82 4.03 7.02 -2.72
CA LEU A 82 3.45 8.14 -3.47
C LEU A 82 3.84 8.17 -4.96
N GLU A 83 4.88 7.43 -5.36
CA GLU A 83 5.27 7.25 -6.76
C GLU A 83 4.36 6.28 -7.55
N MET A 84 3.41 5.59 -6.92
CA MET A 84 2.57 4.57 -7.59
C MET A 84 1.91 5.04 -8.89
N PRO A 85 1.26 6.22 -8.97
CA PRO A 85 0.60 6.65 -10.19
C PRO A 85 1.59 6.98 -11.32
N SER A 86 2.81 7.43 -10.98
CA SER A 86 3.83 7.74 -11.98
C SER A 86 4.57 6.50 -12.47
N LEU A 87 4.76 5.49 -11.59
CA LEU A 87 5.41 4.22 -11.93
C LEU A 87 4.47 3.23 -12.64
N PHE A 88 3.15 3.37 -12.46
CA PHE A 88 2.11 2.53 -13.03
C PHE A 88 0.95 3.37 -13.59
N PRO A 89 1.17 4.13 -14.68
CA PRO A 89 0.18 5.07 -15.23
C PRO A 89 -1.07 4.38 -15.77
N GLU A 90 -0.95 3.13 -16.20
CA GLU A 90 -2.08 2.31 -16.68
C GLU A 90 -2.92 1.73 -15.54
N HIS A 91 -2.59 2.07 -14.28
CA HIS A 91 -3.25 1.59 -13.07
C HIS A 91 -3.50 0.08 -13.10
N SER A 92 -2.54 -0.69 -13.60
CA SER A 92 -2.67 -2.13 -13.77
C SER A 92 -1.31 -2.82 -13.86
N LEU A 93 -1.30 -4.11 -13.53
CA LEU A 93 -0.16 -5.00 -13.72
C LEU A 93 -0.57 -6.16 -14.63
N THR A 94 0.32 -6.56 -15.53
CA THR A 94 0.14 -7.74 -16.36
C THR A 94 0.09 -8.99 -15.47
N ILE A 95 -0.96 -9.78 -15.61
CA ILE A 95 -1.10 -11.06 -14.89
C ILE A 95 -0.23 -12.11 -15.59
N LEU A 96 0.61 -12.78 -14.82
CA LEU A 96 1.38 -13.92 -15.32
C LEU A 96 0.44 -15.03 -15.81
N SER A 97 0.69 -15.53 -17.00
CA SER A 97 -0.09 -16.63 -17.60
C SER A 97 0.80 -17.47 -18.52
N PRO A 98 0.35 -18.66 -18.96
CA PRO A 98 1.09 -19.42 -19.95
C PRO A 98 1.36 -18.64 -21.26
N LYS A 99 0.52 -17.64 -21.59
CA LYS A 99 0.70 -16.76 -22.76
C LYS A 99 1.62 -15.57 -22.48
N SER A 100 1.86 -15.25 -21.21
CA SER A 100 2.67 -14.12 -20.75
C SER A 100 3.36 -14.53 -19.45
N PRO A 101 4.42 -15.38 -19.53
CA PRO A 101 5.00 -16.03 -18.36
C PRO A 101 5.96 -15.13 -17.58
N GLN A 102 6.19 -13.90 -18.04
CA GLN A 102 7.13 -12.96 -17.44
C GLN A 102 6.55 -11.55 -17.39
N VAL A 103 7.01 -10.78 -16.41
CA VAL A 103 6.76 -9.35 -16.26
C VAL A 103 8.09 -8.69 -15.91
N GLU A 104 8.45 -7.65 -16.65
CA GLU A 104 9.66 -6.87 -16.39
C GLU A 104 9.29 -5.65 -15.55
N LEU A 105 9.97 -5.50 -14.41
CA LEU A 105 9.80 -4.36 -13.51
C LEU A 105 11.16 -3.73 -13.24
N SER A 106 11.21 -2.41 -13.24
CA SER A 106 12.36 -1.68 -12.72
C SER A 106 12.49 -1.90 -11.21
N ARG A 107 13.70 -1.67 -10.67
CA ARG A 107 13.93 -1.71 -9.21
C ARG A 107 13.00 -0.76 -8.44
N ARG A 108 12.68 0.41 -9.01
CA ARG A 108 11.75 1.36 -8.39
C ARG A 108 10.32 0.85 -8.37
N GLN A 109 9.84 0.30 -9.49
CA GLN A 109 8.52 -0.34 -9.55
C GLN A 109 8.40 -1.48 -8.53
N THR A 110 9.40 -2.35 -8.43
CA THR A 110 9.41 -3.42 -7.43
C THR A 110 9.39 -2.87 -6.01
N ALA A 111 10.21 -1.87 -5.69
CA ALA A 111 10.23 -1.25 -4.37
C ALA A 111 8.87 -0.63 -4.02
N CYS A 112 8.26 0.11 -4.95
CA CYS A 112 6.92 0.68 -4.79
C CYS A 112 5.87 -0.40 -4.46
N LEU A 113 5.85 -1.52 -5.21
CA LEU A 113 4.92 -2.62 -4.95
C LEU A 113 5.15 -3.29 -3.59
N VAL A 114 6.41 -3.49 -3.18
CA VAL A 114 6.74 -4.07 -1.86
C VAL A 114 6.30 -3.14 -0.74
N VAL A 115 6.45 -1.82 -0.90
CA VAL A 115 5.94 -0.84 0.06
C VAL A 115 4.41 -0.91 0.16
N HIS A 116 3.70 -0.97 -0.97
CA HIS A 116 2.25 -1.11 -0.97
C HIS A 116 1.75 -2.44 -0.38
N GLN A 117 2.53 -3.51 -0.50
CA GLN A 117 2.27 -4.76 0.20
C GLN A 117 2.39 -4.59 1.72
N PHE A 118 3.45 -3.92 2.18
CA PHE A 118 3.65 -3.59 3.60
C PHE A 118 2.53 -2.70 4.14
N LEU A 119 2.15 -1.66 3.40
CA LEU A 119 1.05 -0.74 3.74
C LEU A 119 -0.34 -1.37 3.60
N CYS A 120 -0.42 -2.63 3.16
CA CYS A 120 -1.67 -3.36 2.98
C CYS A 120 -2.67 -2.69 2.00
N THR A 121 -2.18 -1.97 1.00
CA THR A 121 -3.03 -1.26 0.03
C THR A 121 -3.29 -2.04 -1.26
N LEU A 122 -2.54 -3.13 -1.50
CA LEU A 122 -2.80 -4.00 -2.64
C LEU A 122 -4.04 -4.86 -2.39
N THR A 123 -4.92 -4.94 -3.38
CA THR A 123 -6.09 -5.82 -3.36
C THR A 123 -5.67 -7.25 -3.71
N ALA A 124 -6.21 -8.23 -2.98
CA ALA A 124 -6.04 -9.62 -3.36
C ALA A 124 -6.61 -9.87 -4.77
N PRO A 125 -6.01 -10.76 -5.56
CA PRO A 125 -6.59 -11.16 -6.83
C PRO A 125 -7.95 -11.83 -6.60
N LYS A 126 -8.97 -11.47 -7.40
CA LYS A 126 -10.35 -11.99 -7.32
C LYS A 126 -10.52 -13.52 -7.45
N TRP A 127 -9.44 -14.27 -7.66
CA TRP A 127 -9.45 -15.74 -7.74
C TRP A 127 -9.04 -16.42 -6.43
N GLN A 128 -8.67 -15.62 -5.42
CA GLN A 128 -8.13 -16.08 -4.14
C GLN A 128 -9.11 -15.85 -2.97
N ASP A 129 -10.39 -15.58 -3.28
CA ASP A 129 -11.50 -15.57 -2.31
C ASP A 129 -12.08 -16.99 -2.13
#